data_AF-A0A949S8C3-F1
#
_entry.id   AF-A0A949S8C3-F1
#
_cell.length_a   1.000
_cell.length_b   1.000
_cell.length_c   1.000
_cell.angle_alpha   90.00
_cell.angle_beta   90.00
_cell.angle_gamma   90.00
#
_symmetry.space_group_name_H-M   'P 1'
#
loop_
_entity.id
_entity.type
_entity.pdbx_description
1 polymer ?
#
loop_
_entity_poly.entity_id
_entity_poly.type
_entity_poly.pdbx_seq_one_letter_code
_entity_poly.pdbx_strand_id
1 'polypeptide(L)'
;MTNEKKQFRLKVYDNFHYMDESETYEYGDFETYNEALIAAKAIVDDFLEHNWKSGVTPSYLLGQFSMFGEDPIIVSNKQEEHGWFSARNYATSERWKFVRNLKINI
;
A
#
# COMPACT_ATOMS: atom_id res chain seq x y z
N MET A 1 -9.90 29.55 -13.97
CA MET A 1 -9.73 28.09 -13.78
C MET A 1 -9.42 27.89 -12.32
N THR A 2 -10.38 27.38 -11.55
CA THR A 2 -10.20 27.15 -10.12
C THR A 2 -9.13 26.08 -9.95
N ASN A 3 -8.08 26.42 -9.22
CA ASN A 3 -7.01 25.52 -8.84
C ASN A 3 -7.60 24.56 -7.78
N GLU A 4 -8.36 23.56 -8.23
CA GLU A 4 -8.78 22.47 -7.35
C GLU A 4 -7.52 21.73 -6.94
N LYS A 5 -7.00 22.10 -5.77
CA LYS A 5 -5.96 21.33 -5.10
C LYS A 5 -6.53 19.92 -4.95
N LYS A 6 -5.99 18.98 -5.74
CA LYS A 6 -6.20 17.55 -5.55
C LYS A 6 -6.11 17.24 -4.06
N GLN A 7 -7.15 16.62 -3.52
CA GLN A 7 -7.42 16.63 -2.07
C GLN A 7 -6.69 15.52 -1.33
N PHE A 8 -6.20 14.50 -2.04
CA PHE A 8 -5.58 13.32 -1.46
C PHE A 8 -4.22 13.08 -2.10
N ARG A 9 -3.16 13.22 -1.30
CA ARG A 9 -1.78 12.91 -1.72
C ARG A 9 -1.40 11.54 -1.21
N LEU A 10 -0.85 10.70 -2.07
CA LEU A 10 -0.26 9.42 -1.67
C LEU A 10 1.25 9.58 -1.51
N LYS A 11 1.73 9.39 -0.27
CA LYS A 11 3.16 9.28 0.03
C LYS A 11 3.49 7.82 0.27
N VAL A 12 4.70 7.40 -0.07
CA VAL A 12 5.16 6.04 0.15
C VAL A 12 6.42 6.07 1.00
N TYR A 13 6.38 5.33 2.10
CA TYR A 13 7.50 5.14 3.01
C TYR A 13 8.09 3.75 2.78
N ASP A 14 9.41 3.64 2.76
CA ASP A 14 10.10 2.36 2.70
C ASP A 14 10.21 1.77 4.11
N ASN A 15 9.66 0.58 4.36
CA ASN A 15 9.79 -0.08 5.65
C ASN A 15 11.24 -0.43 6.00
N PHE A 16 12.11 -0.62 5.01
CA PHE A 16 13.52 -0.95 5.23
C PHE A 16 14.32 0.27 5.70
N HIS A 17 14.07 1.43 5.10
CA HIS A 17 14.71 2.71 5.44
C HIS A 17 13.78 3.64 6.24
N TYR A 18 12.95 3.10 7.15
CA TYR A 18 11.89 3.86 7.84
C TYR A 18 12.38 5.07 8.68
N MET A 19 13.67 5.12 9.02
CA MET A 19 14.30 6.24 9.74
C MET A 19 14.87 7.32 8.80
N ASP A 20 14.92 7.06 7.49
CA ASP A 20 15.40 7.99 6.49
C ASP A 20 14.21 8.59 5.72
N GLU A 21 13.78 9.78 6.15
CA GLU A 21 12.68 10.48 5.48
C GLU A 21 12.99 10.86 4.02
N SER A 22 14.26 10.85 3.60
CA SER A 22 14.64 11.19 2.22
C SER A 22 14.30 10.08 1.21
N GLU A 23 14.10 8.85 1.69
CA GLU A 23 13.61 7.71 0.91
C GLU A 23 12.08 7.75 0.72
N THR A 24 11.39 8.67 1.40
CA THR A 24 9.94 8.88 1.20
C THR A 24 9.70 9.60 -0.12
N TYR A 25 8.86 9.03 -0.98
CA TYR A 25 8.50 9.66 -2.26
C TYR A 25 7.00 9.99 -2.36
N GLU A 26 6.68 10.99 -3.18
CA GLU A 26 5.30 11.30 -3.55
C GLU A 26 4.90 10.41 -4.73
N TYR A 27 3.96 9.50 -4.51
CA TYR A 27 3.45 8.61 -5.56
C TYR A 27 2.52 9.36 -6.51
N GLY A 28 1.65 10.21 -5.97
CA GLY A 28 0.76 11.03 -6.77
C GLY A 28 -0.32 11.74 -5.97
N ASP A 29 -1.03 12.63 -6.66
CA ASP A 29 -2.16 13.38 -6.14
C ASP A 29 -3.45 12.91 -6.84
N PHE A 30 -4.52 12.74 -6.06
CA PHE A 30 -5.82 12.20 -6.47
C PHE A 30 -6.97 13.15 -6.10
N GLU A 31 -8.06 13.08 -6.87
CA GLU A 31 -9.26 13.90 -6.64
C GLU A 31 -10.11 13.33 -5.51
N THR A 32 -10.16 12.00 -5.39
CA THR A 32 -10.97 11.30 -4.40
C THR A 32 -10.14 10.37 -3.49
N TYR A 33 -10.64 10.13 -2.28
CA TYR A 33 -10.06 9.16 -1.35
C TYR A 33 -10.03 7.76 -1.95
N ASN A 34 -11.08 7.36 -2.68
CA ASN A 34 -11.18 6.02 -3.26
C ASN A 34 -10.09 5.78 -4.32
N GLU A 35 -9.77 6.76 -5.15
CA GLU A 35 -8.68 6.64 -6.12
C GLU A 35 -7.33 6.49 -5.41
N ALA A 36 -7.06 7.31 -4.39
CA ALA A 36 -5.86 7.19 -3.58
C ALA A 36 -5.77 5.83 -2.87
N LEU A 37 -6.90 5.33 -2.37
CA LEU A 37 -7.01 4.02 -1.72
C LEU A 37 -6.76 2.86 -2.70
N ILE A 38 -7.27 2.96 -3.93
CA ILE A 38 -7.00 1.96 -4.99
C ILE A 38 -5.50 1.94 -5.28
N ALA A 39 -4.87 3.11 -5.46
CA ALA A 39 -3.43 3.20 -5.70
C ALA A 39 -2.60 2.66 -4.51
N ALA A 40 -2.97 3.01 -3.28
CA ALA A 40 -2.31 2.51 -2.07
C ALA A 40 -2.39 0.98 -1.95
N LYS A 41 -3.56 0.40 -2.26
CA LYS A 41 -3.73 -1.06 -2.27
C LYS A 41 -2.91 -1.73 -3.37
N ALA A 42 -2.85 -1.13 -4.55
CA ALA A 42 -2.07 -1.67 -5.68
C ALA A 42 -0.59 -1.83 -5.33
N ILE A 43 0.01 -0.85 -4.64
CA ILE A 43 1.41 -0.93 -4.17
C ILE A 43 1.62 -2.15 -3.24
N VAL A 44 0.72 -2.35 -2.27
CA VAL A 44 0.80 -3.51 -1.37
C VAL A 44 0.59 -4.81 -2.14
N ASP A 45 -0.36 -4.82 -3.07
CA ASP A 45 -0.68 -5.99 -3.89
C ASP A 45 0.50 -6.39 -4.77
N ASP A 46 1.16 -5.44 -5.42
CA ASP A 46 2.35 -5.68 -6.24
C ASP A 46 3.46 -6.35 -5.44
N PHE A 47 3.71 -5.89 -4.21
CA PHE A 47 4.66 -6.54 -3.31
C PHE A 47 4.24 -7.99 -2.99
N LEU A 48 3.00 -8.20 -2.59
CA LEU A 48 2.50 -9.53 -2.20
C LEU A 48 2.53 -10.49 -3.39
N GLU A 49 2.12 -10.04 -4.57
CA GLU A 49 2.08 -10.83 -5.81
C GLU A 49 3.48 -11.16 -6.33
N HIS A 50 4.43 -10.24 -6.23
CA HIS A 50 5.81 -10.48 -6.62
C HIS A 50 6.51 -11.47 -5.69
N ASN A 51 6.21 -11.40 -4.39
CA ASN A 51 6.88 -12.21 -3.37
C ASN A 51 6.16 -13.53 -3.04
N TRP A 52 4.91 -13.71 -3.47
CA TRP A 52 4.22 -15.00 -3.33
C TRP A 52 4.83 -16.04 -4.28
N LYS A 53 5.43 -17.09 -3.70
CA LYS A 53 6.04 -18.22 -4.43
C LYS A 53 5.54 -19.54 -3.85
N SER A 54 5.58 -20.61 -4.65
CA SER A 54 5.27 -21.95 -4.16
C SER A 54 6.15 -22.30 -2.95
N GLY A 55 5.55 -22.81 -1.88
CA GLY A 55 6.23 -23.12 -0.62
C GLY A 55 6.38 -21.95 0.36
N VAL A 56 6.06 -20.71 -0.02
CA VAL A 56 6.02 -19.56 0.90
C VAL A 56 4.77 -19.64 1.79
N THR A 57 4.95 -19.44 3.10
CA THR A 57 3.83 -19.32 4.03
C THR A 57 3.33 -17.88 4.11
N PRO A 58 2.04 -17.65 4.43
CA PRO A 58 1.52 -16.30 4.63
C PRO A 58 2.28 -15.51 5.71
N SER A 59 2.65 -16.17 6.82
CA SER A 59 3.41 -15.52 7.90
C SER A 59 4.79 -15.04 7.43
N TYR A 60 5.48 -15.84 6.59
CA TYR A 60 6.75 -15.42 6.01
C TYR A 60 6.56 -14.23 5.07
N LEU A 61 5.57 -14.28 4.17
CA LEU A 61 5.28 -13.18 3.25
C LEU A 61 4.97 -11.87 3.97
N LEU A 62 4.16 -11.92 5.04
CA LEU A 62 3.82 -10.75 5.85
C LEU A 62 5.02 -10.23 6.66
N GLY A 63 5.91 -11.13 7.09
CA GLY A 63 7.20 -10.76 7.69
C GLY A 63 8.07 -10.00 6.70
N GLN A 64 8.19 -10.49 5.46
CA GLN A 64 8.92 -9.80 4.39
C GLN A 64 8.32 -8.43 4.09
N PHE A 65 6.99 -8.32 4.00
CA PHE A 65 6.32 -7.02 3.81
C PHE A 65 6.65 -6.03 4.93
N SER A 66 6.67 -6.50 6.18
CA SER A 66 6.97 -5.62 7.32
C SER A 66 8.42 -5.12 7.37
N MET A 67 9.34 -5.80 6.67
CA MET A 67 10.76 -5.45 6.63
C MET A 67 11.17 -4.71 5.35
N PHE A 68 10.54 -5.04 4.22
CA PHE A 68 10.97 -4.63 2.88
C PHE A 68 9.83 -4.14 1.99
N GLY A 69 8.60 -4.14 2.50
CA GLY A 69 7.45 -3.64 1.77
C GLY A 69 7.37 -2.12 1.81
N GLU A 70 6.62 -1.57 0.88
CA GLU A 70 6.28 -0.15 0.85
C GLU A 70 5.04 0.12 1.72
N ASP A 71 5.06 1.19 2.50
CA ASP A 71 3.96 1.67 3.35
C ASP A 71 3.32 2.94 2.77
N PRO A 72 2.31 2.78 1.89
CA PRO A 72 1.57 3.90 1.34
C PRO A 72 0.66 4.58 2.37
N ILE A 73 0.81 5.91 2.49
CA ILE A 73 0.04 6.78 3.38
C ILE A 73 -0.73 7.82 2.54
N ILE A 74 -2.05 7.85 2.73
CA ILE A 74 -2.91 8.87 2.15
C ILE A 74 -2.92 10.08 3.07
N VAL A 75 -2.51 11.23 2.56
CA VAL A 75 -2.44 12.51 3.26
C VAL A 75 -3.51 13.43 2.68
N SER A 76 -4.40 13.92 3.54
CA SER A 76 -5.45 14.88 3.19
C SER A 76 -5.83 15.74 4.38
N ASN A 77 -6.30 16.96 4.13
CA ASN A 77 -6.94 17.79 5.14
C ASN A 77 -8.36 17.31 5.51
N LYS A 78 -8.90 16.31 4.81
CA LYS A 78 -10.18 15.66 5.08
C LYS A 78 -10.04 14.24 5.63
N GLN A 79 -8.88 13.91 6.20
CA GLN A 79 -8.60 12.54 6.66
C GLN A 79 -9.66 11.99 7.63
N GLU A 80 -10.21 12.85 8.50
CA GLU A 80 -11.23 12.49 9.47
C GLU A 80 -12.55 12.00 8.83
N GLU A 81 -12.83 12.38 7.58
CA GLU A 81 -14.07 12.01 6.86
C GLU A 81 -13.99 10.60 6.24
N HIS A 82 -12.78 10.06 6.01
CA HIS A 82 -12.56 8.86 5.20
C HIS A 82 -11.91 7.69 5.95
N GLY A 83 -11.47 7.91 7.20
CA GLY A 83 -10.74 6.93 7.99
C GLY A 83 -9.28 6.77 7.52
N TRP A 84 -8.52 5.99 8.28
CA TRP A 84 -7.09 5.79 8.01
C TRP A 84 -6.87 4.50 7.24
N PHE A 85 -6.09 4.56 6.16
CA PHE A 85 -5.58 3.36 5.51
C PHE A 85 -4.32 2.89 6.23
N SER A 86 -4.20 1.58 6.43
CA SER A 86 -2.99 0.95 6.96
C SER A 86 -2.57 -0.15 5.99
N ALA A 87 -1.41 0.03 5.35
CA ALA A 87 -0.88 -0.95 4.42
C ALA A 87 -0.65 -2.30 5.09
N ARG A 88 -0.16 -2.28 6.34
CA ARG A 88 -0.01 -3.49 7.16
C ARG A 88 -1.32 -4.21 7.40
N ASN A 89 -2.38 -3.51 7.86
CA ASN A 89 -3.67 -4.15 8.09
C ASN A 89 -4.24 -4.74 6.79
N TYR A 90 -4.09 -4.02 5.68
CA TYR A 90 -4.49 -4.50 4.36
C TYR A 90 -3.72 -5.75 3.95
N ALA A 91 -2.39 -5.76 4.11
CA ALA A 91 -1.55 -6.93 3.81
C ALA A 91 -1.93 -8.14 4.68
N THR A 92 -2.14 -7.93 5.98
CA THR A 92 -2.50 -9.00 6.94
C THR A 92 -3.95 -9.46 6.84
N SER A 93 -4.79 -8.77 6.06
CA SER A 93 -6.14 -9.22 5.77
C SER A 93 -6.12 -10.53 4.97
N GLU A 94 -7.29 -11.04 4.61
CA GLU A 94 -7.41 -12.22 3.74
C GLU A 94 -6.88 -11.99 2.30
N ARG A 95 -6.27 -10.84 2.02
CA ARG A 95 -5.66 -10.50 0.72
C ARG A 95 -4.63 -11.53 0.26
N TRP A 96 -3.81 -12.08 1.16
CA TRP A 96 -2.85 -13.12 0.79
C TRP A 96 -3.52 -14.36 0.20
N LYS A 97 -4.76 -14.69 0.59
CA LYS A 97 -5.51 -15.82 0.02
C LYS A 97 -5.85 -15.57 -1.45
N PHE A 98 -6.19 -14.34 -1.79
CA PHE A 98 -6.48 -13.94 -3.16
C PHE A 98 -5.22 -14.05 -4.03
N VAL A 99 -4.10 -13.49 -3.58
CA VAL A 99 -2.81 -13.56 -4.28
C VAL A 99 -2.36 -15.01 -4.48
N ARG A 100 -2.48 -15.85 -3.44
CA ARG A 100 -2.22 -17.28 -3.53
C ARG A 100 -3.06 -17.94 -4.62
N ASN A 101 -4.36 -17.68 -4.66
CA ASN A 101 -5.26 -18.27 -5.63
C ASN A 101 -4.94 -17.80 -7.05
N LEU A 102 -4.57 -16.53 -7.25
CA LEU A 102 -4.09 -16.05 -8.55
C LEU A 102 -2.89 -16.85 -9.03
N LYS A 103 -1.86 -17.05 -8.21
CA LYS A 103 -0.62 -17.73 -8.60
C LYS A 103 -0.72 -19.25 -8.78
N ILE A 104 -1.75 -19.89 -8.23
CA ILE A 104 -2.01 -21.33 -8.43
C ILE A 104 -2.72 -21.61 -9.77
N ASN A 105 -3.42 -20.62 -10.32
CA ASN A 105 -4.25 -20.76 -11.53
C ASN A 105 -3.55 -20.33 -12.83
N ILE A 106 -2.23 -20.09 -12.81
CA ILE A 106 -1.39 -19.71 -13.96
C ILE A 106 -0.37 -20.82 -14.18
#